data_AF-A0A517NKP0-F1
#
_entry.id   AF-A0A517NKP0-F1
#
_cell.length_a   1.000
_cell.length_b   1.000
_cell.length_c   1.000
_cell.angle_alpha   90.00
_cell.angle_beta   90.00
_cell.angle_gamma   90.00
#
_symmetry.space_group_name_H-M   'P 1'
#
loop_
_entity.id
_entity.type
_entity.pdbx_description
1 polymer ?
#
loop_
_entity_poly.entity_id
_entity_poly.type
_entity_poly.pdbx_seq_one_letter_code
_entity_poly.pdbx_strand_id
1 'polypeptide(L)'
;MGATGRNILDTKGDYQAETYFSTGAVRLNQDTDQDDETLTSYHEAGHAVVAHSLGATVDSMQLWGEADDWLPERFGDCRVNWGPVDPNLDWQRQREIMTYLAGPVAEMIYRGEPLHPALYGPWQDDWQRAMATCEAIIRDPQQRTLLLEKIIVSLHQHLQNEPYWPAIAGLADELAAHEMLEADQVAETLEFWLRR
;
A
#
# COMPACT_ATOMS: atom_id res chain seq x y z
N MET A 1 54.27 44.44 3.26
CA MET A 1 53.24 44.40 4.32
C MET A 1 53.26 43.01 4.92
N GLY A 2 53.83 42.88 6.11
CA GLY A 2 54.01 41.61 6.81
C GLY A 2 53.65 41.77 8.29
N ALA A 3 53.55 40.60 8.95
CA ALA A 3 53.12 40.37 10.34
C ALA A 3 51.59 40.56 10.56
N THR A 4 50.89 39.75 11.34
CA THR A 4 51.32 39.18 12.63
C THR A 4 50.49 37.94 12.98
N GLY A 5 51.16 36.90 13.47
CA GLY A 5 50.53 35.76 14.15
C GLY A 5 50.75 35.81 15.67
N ARG A 6 49.88 35.04 16.35
CA ARG A 6 49.89 34.53 17.75
C ARG A 6 49.70 35.49 18.92
N ASN A 7 48.75 35.09 19.79
CA ASN A 7 48.87 34.90 21.25
C ASN A 7 47.47 34.56 21.83
N ILE A 8 47.22 33.84 22.93
CA ILE A 8 47.91 32.94 23.86
C ILE A 8 46.82 32.49 24.89
N LEU A 9 46.87 31.22 25.34
CA LEU A 9 46.46 30.62 26.66
C LEU A 9 45.08 30.95 27.28
N ASP A 10 44.22 29.95 27.49
CA ASP A 10 44.08 29.07 28.69
C ASP A 10 42.94 29.53 29.61
N THR A 11 41.87 28.72 29.70
CA THR A 11 41.20 28.45 30.98
C THR A 11 40.58 27.05 30.95
N LYS A 12 41.22 26.18 31.73
CA LYS A 12 40.77 24.90 32.30
C LYS A 12 39.26 24.71 32.50
N GLY A 13 38.82 23.47 32.27
CA GLY A 13 37.57 22.90 32.76
C GLY A 13 37.46 21.41 32.41
N ASP A 14 38.23 20.57 33.12
CA ASP A 14 38.06 19.12 33.15
C ASP A 14 36.64 18.75 33.62
N TYR A 15 35.92 17.89 32.89
CA TYR A 15 35.01 16.89 33.46
C TYR A 15 34.94 15.65 32.56
N GLN A 16 35.68 14.64 33.03
CA GLN A 16 35.51 13.18 32.95
C GLN A 16 34.45 12.59 32.00
N ALA A 17 34.90 11.59 31.24
CA ALA A 17 34.10 10.61 30.53
C ALA A 17 33.34 9.70 31.52
N GLU A 18 32.04 9.50 31.28
CA GLU A 18 31.33 8.33 31.79
C GLU A 18 30.81 7.48 30.61
N THR A 19 31.51 6.38 30.42
CA THR A 19 31.05 5.15 29.77
C THR A 19 29.69 4.71 30.30
N TYR A 20 28.70 4.59 29.41
CA TYR A 20 27.56 3.69 29.59
C TYR A 20 27.55 2.69 28.43
N PHE A 21 28.12 1.51 28.69
CA PHE A 21 27.92 0.32 27.87
C PHE A 21 26.84 -0.56 28.50
N SER A 22 25.89 -0.94 27.64
CA SER A 22 25.17 -2.22 27.64
C SER A 22 24.30 -2.58 28.84
N THR A 23 22.99 -2.38 28.68
CA THR A 23 22.03 -3.47 28.87
C THR A 23 21.26 -3.64 27.56
N GLY A 24 21.48 -4.79 26.91
CA GLY A 24 20.86 -5.14 25.65
C GLY A 24 19.53 -5.86 25.82
N ALA A 25 18.85 -5.91 24.68
CA ALA A 25 17.79 -6.81 24.23
C ALA A 25 16.32 -6.39 24.45
N VAL A 26 15.63 -6.38 23.29
CA VAL A 26 14.19 -6.49 23.02
C VAL A 26 13.37 -5.18 23.02
N ARG A 27 13.48 -4.37 21.95
CA ARG A 27 12.43 -3.43 21.47
C ARG A 27 12.71 -2.93 20.03
N LEU A 28 12.90 -3.83 19.04
CA LEU A 28 13.16 -3.38 17.66
C LEU A 28 12.33 -4.08 16.56
N ASN A 29 11.43 -5.00 16.90
CA ASN A 29 10.67 -5.73 15.86
C ASN A 29 9.16 -5.46 15.90
N GLN A 30 8.57 -5.08 17.03
CA GLN A 30 7.11 -4.92 17.10
C GLN A 30 6.57 -3.68 16.37
N ASP A 31 7.38 -2.62 16.25
CA ASP A 31 6.93 -1.37 15.63
C ASP A 31 6.93 -1.46 14.09
N THR A 32 7.83 -2.26 13.48
CA THR A 32 7.87 -2.46 12.03
C THR A 32 6.77 -3.39 11.54
N ASP A 33 6.49 -4.46 12.30
CA ASP A 33 5.52 -5.47 11.92
C ASP A 33 4.09 -4.90 11.97
N GLN A 34 3.79 -4.07 12.97
CA GLN A 34 2.50 -3.39 13.08
C GLN A 34 2.29 -2.33 11.98
N ASP A 35 3.35 -1.64 11.57
CA ASP A 35 3.29 -0.71 10.44
C ASP A 35 3.00 -1.48 9.13
N ASP A 36 3.65 -2.61 8.90
CA ASP A 36 3.47 -3.43 7.69
C ASP A 36 2.08 -4.08 7.60
N GLU A 37 1.52 -4.60 8.70
CA GLU A 37 0.14 -5.11 8.75
C GLU A 37 -0.89 -4.00 8.48
N THR A 38 -0.65 -2.82 9.03
CA THR A 38 -1.52 -1.65 8.79
C THR A 38 -1.49 -1.29 7.31
N LEU A 39 -0.29 -1.18 6.72
CA LEU A 39 -0.11 -0.86 5.31
C LEU A 39 -0.77 -1.88 4.39
N THR A 40 -0.62 -3.17 4.71
CA THR A 40 -1.29 -4.27 4.04
C THR A 40 -2.81 -4.15 4.14
N SER A 41 -3.33 -3.79 5.31
CA SER A 41 -4.78 -3.62 5.50
C SER A 41 -5.36 -2.54 4.59
N TYR A 42 -4.67 -1.40 4.46
CA TYR A 42 -5.04 -0.35 3.51
C TYR A 42 -4.90 -0.81 2.05
N HIS A 43 -3.86 -1.59 1.75
CA HIS A 43 -3.63 -2.15 0.42
C HIS A 43 -4.81 -3.05 -0.01
N GLU A 44 -5.16 -4.04 0.80
CA GLU A 44 -6.27 -4.95 0.49
C GLU A 44 -7.62 -4.22 0.43
N ALA A 45 -7.85 -3.27 1.35
CA ALA A 45 -9.05 -2.44 1.35
C ALA A 45 -9.19 -1.61 0.06
N GLY A 46 -8.08 -1.11 -0.49
CA GLY A 46 -8.05 -0.41 -1.78
C GLY A 46 -8.60 -1.28 -2.92
N HIS A 47 -8.13 -2.53 -3.03
CA HIS A 47 -8.64 -3.48 -4.02
C HIS A 47 -10.15 -3.70 -3.86
N ALA A 48 -10.60 -3.98 -2.64
CA ALA A 48 -11.98 -4.31 -2.33
C ALA A 48 -12.94 -3.14 -2.67
N VAL A 49 -12.60 -1.92 -2.25
CA VAL A 49 -13.43 -0.73 -2.49
C VAL A 49 -13.58 -0.45 -3.99
N VAL A 50 -12.48 -0.51 -4.75
CA VAL A 50 -12.53 -0.25 -6.20
C VAL A 50 -13.25 -1.37 -6.93
N ALA A 51 -12.99 -2.63 -6.60
CA ALA A 51 -13.69 -3.77 -7.18
C ALA A 51 -15.20 -3.68 -6.98
N HIS A 52 -15.65 -3.42 -5.74
CA HIS A 52 -17.06 -3.27 -5.40
C HIS A 52 -17.70 -2.09 -6.14
N SER A 53 -17.02 -0.94 -6.19
CA SER A 53 -17.49 0.25 -6.91
C SER A 53 -17.66 0.01 -8.42
N LEU A 54 -16.91 -0.95 -8.98
CA LEU A 54 -16.99 -1.37 -10.37
C LEU A 54 -17.95 -2.55 -10.60
N GLY A 55 -18.66 -3.00 -9.57
CA GLY A 55 -19.71 -4.00 -9.64
C GLY A 55 -19.28 -5.45 -9.39
N ALA A 56 -18.08 -5.67 -8.82
CA ALA A 56 -17.72 -6.99 -8.30
C ALA A 56 -18.32 -7.24 -6.92
N THR A 57 -18.35 -8.51 -6.51
CA THR A 57 -18.39 -8.89 -5.10
C THR A 57 -16.97 -9.21 -4.61
N VAL A 58 -16.73 -9.03 -3.32
CA VAL A 58 -15.48 -9.46 -2.67
C VAL A 58 -15.82 -10.70 -1.87
N ASP A 59 -15.22 -11.83 -2.21
CA ASP A 59 -15.51 -13.13 -1.60
C ASP A 59 -14.82 -13.27 -0.23
N SER A 60 -13.60 -12.74 -0.09
CA SER A 60 -12.85 -12.74 1.17
C SER A 60 -11.69 -11.76 1.13
N MET A 61 -11.24 -11.31 2.30
CA MET A 61 -9.99 -10.56 2.50
C MET A 61 -9.20 -11.19 3.65
N GLN A 62 -7.88 -11.22 3.54
CA GLN A 62 -7.03 -11.79 4.57
C GLN A 62 -5.66 -11.09 4.62
N LEU A 63 -5.14 -10.90 5.83
CA LEU A 63 -3.73 -10.61 6.09
C LEU A 63 -2.99 -11.94 6.27
N TRP A 64 -1.83 -12.12 5.63
CA TRP A 64 -1.02 -13.31 5.89
C TRP A 64 -0.06 -13.04 7.05
N GLY A 65 -0.35 -13.62 8.21
CA GLY A 65 0.48 -13.51 9.40
C GLY A 65 1.83 -14.22 9.27
N GLU A 66 2.84 -13.55 9.82
CA GLU A 66 4.26 -13.93 9.97
C GLU A 66 4.94 -14.44 8.69
N ALA A 67 5.78 -13.57 8.10
CA ALA A 67 6.72 -13.95 7.05
C ALA A 67 7.57 -15.15 7.51
N ASP A 68 7.32 -16.31 6.92
CA ASP A 68 8.25 -17.42 6.99
C ASP A 68 9.45 -17.01 6.13
N ASP A 69 10.65 -16.88 6.72
CA ASP A 69 11.93 -16.34 6.16
C ASP A 69 12.34 -16.87 4.76
N TRP A 70 11.59 -17.84 4.22
CA TRP A 70 11.86 -18.61 3.01
C TRP A 70 10.88 -18.36 1.86
N LEU A 71 9.77 -17.67 2.09
CA LEU A 71 8.80 -17.34 1.05
C LEU A 71 8.91 -15.87 0.67
N PRO A 72 8.81 -15.51 -0.63
CA PRO A 72 8.66 -14.12 -1.00
C PRO A 72 7.43 -13.56 -0.26
N GLU A 73 7.60 -12.43 0.43
CA GLU A 73 6.56 -11.82 1.25
C GLU A 73 5.27 -11.68 0.44
N ARG A 74 4.22 -12.39 0.87
CA ARG A 74 2.87 -12.26 0.34
C ARG A 74 2.07 -11.63 1.45
N PHE A 75 1.81 -10.33 1.34
CA PHE A 75 1.35 -9.52 2.47
C PHE A 75 -0.15 -9.67 2.76
N GLY A 76 -1.01 -9.86 1.75
CA GLY A 76 -2.45 -10.11 1.94
C GLY A 76 -3.07 -10.86 0.75
N ASP A 77 -4.38 -11.14 0.82
CA ASP A 77 -5.16 -11.66 -0.31
C ASP A 77 -6.59 -11.08 -0.29
N CYS A 78 -6.94 -10.30 -1.32
CA CYS A 78 -8.30 -9.86 -1.59
C CYS A 78 -8.88 -10.63 -2.79
N ARG A 79 -9.89 -11.46 -2.53
CA ARG A 79 -10.52 -12.30 -3.56
C ARG A 79 -11.71 -11.59 -4.16
N VAL A 80 -11.53 -11.10 -5.38
CA VAL A 80 -12.56 -10.40 -6.14
C VAL A 80 -13.29 -11.35 -7.09
N ASN A 81 -14.61 -11.27 -7.07
CA ASN A 81 -15.50 -12.06 -7.91
C ASN A 81 -16.31 -11.15 -8.84
N TRP A 82 -15.96 -11.19 -10.12
CA TRP A 82 -16.63 -10.42 -11.17
C TRP A 82 -17.92 -11.10 -11.69
N GLY A 83 -18.28 -12.28 -11.17
CA GLY A 83 -19.37 -13.09 -11.68
C GLY A 83 -19.11 -13.62 -13.10
N PRO A 84 -20.16 -14.02 -13.84
CA PRO A 84 -20.02 -14.51 -15.21
C PRO A 84 -19.72 -13.36 -16.17
N VAL A 85 -18.44 -13.19 -16.52
CA VAL A 85 -17.95 -12.20 -17.47
C VAL A 85 -17.03 -12.84 -18.52
N ASP A 86 -16.98 -12.26 -19.73
CA ASP A 86 -15.95 -12.62 -20.71
C ASP A 86 -14.68 -11.82 -20.39
N PRO A 87 -13.58 -12.48 -19.97
CA PRO A 87 -12.34 -11.80 -19.60
C PRO A 87 -11.64 -11.13 -20.79
N ASN A 88 -12.10 -11.39 -22.02
CA ASN A 88 -11.50 -10.80 -23.21
C ASN A 88 -12.08 -9.44 -23.59
N LEU A 89 -13.12 -8.98 -22.89
CA LEU A 89 -13.71 -7.68 -23.14
C LEU A 89 -12.86 -6.56 -22.53
N ASP A 90 -12.60 -5.51 -23.30
CA ASP A 90 -11.75 -4.41 -22.87
C ASP A 90 -12.29 -3.71 -21.61
N TRP A 91 -13.61 -3.60 -21.46
CA TRP A 91 -14.20 -3.00 -20.27
C TRP A 91 -13.95 -3.85 -19.00
N GLN A 92 -13.90 -5.18 -19.12
CA GLN A 92 -13.60 -6.08 -17.99
C GLN A 92 -12.14 -5.93 -17.59
N ARG A 93 -11.23 -5.95 -18.58
CA ARG A 93 -9.79 -5.70 -18.37
C ARG A 93 -9.53 -4.34 -17.73
N GLN A 94 -10.24 -3.30 -18.15
CA GLN A 94 -10.13 -1.97 -17.53
C GLN A 94 -10.50 -2.00 -16.05
N ARG A 95 -11.56 -2.74 -15.67
CA ARG A 95 -11.95 -2.91 -14.27
C ARG A 95 -10.87 -3.62 -13.46
N GLU A 96 -10.35 -4.71 -13.98
CA GLU A 96 -9.26 -5.47 -13.34
C GLU A 96 -8.00 -4.61 -13.17
N ILE A 97 -7.59 -3.86 -14.19
CA ILE A 97 -6.44 -2.95 -14.12
C ILE A 97 -6.64 -1.91 -13.01
N MET A 98 -7.82 -1.29 -12.94
CA MET A 98 -8.13 -0.31 -11.88
C MET A 98 -8.10 -0.97 -10.50
N THR A 99 -8.65 -2.18 -10.37
CA THR A 99 -8.61 -2.94 -9.12
C THR A 99 -7.19 -3.29 -8.70
N TYR A 100 -6.33 -3.82 -9.57
CA TYR A 100 -4.93 -4.12 -9.23
C TYR A 100 -4.18 -2.87 -8.76
N LEU A 101 -4.40 -1.72 -9.41
CA LEU A 101 -3.71 -0.49 -9.03
C LEU A 101 -4.29 0.17 -7.76
N ALA A 102 -5.47 -0.25 -7.30
CA ALA A 102 -6.14 0.38 -6.17
C ALA A 102 -5.44 0.14 -4.83
N GLY A 103 -4.89 -1.06 -4.60
CA GLY A 103 -4.15 -1.36 -3.37
C GLY A 103 -2.91 -0.47 -3.19
N PRO A 104 -1.98 -0.44 -4.16
CA PRO A 104 -0.85 0.49 -4.15
C PRO A 104 -1.26 1.95 -3.94
N VAL A 105 -2.35 2.40 -4.58
CA VAL A 105 -2.82 3.79 -4.44
C VAL A 105 -3.38 4.07 -3.04
N ALA A 106 -4.14 3.14 -2.46
CA ALA A 106 -4.64 3.30 -1.09
C ALA A 106 -3.48 3.41 -0.10
N GLU A 107 -2.44 2.60 -0.28
CA GLU A 107 -1.23 2.66 0.54
C GLU A 107 -0.45 3.98 0.34
N MET A 108 -0.34 4.49 -0.90
CA MET A 108 0.24 5.82 -1.16
C MET A 108 -0.49 6.92 -0.39
N ILE A 109 -1.82 6.91 -0.39
CA ILE A 109 -2.64 7.92 0.31
C ILE A 109 -2.43 7.81 1.82
N TYR A 110 -2.44 6.59 2.36
CA TYR A 110 -2.21 6.34 3.79
C TYR A 110 -0.83 6.83 4.24
N ARG A 111 0.23 6.47 3.51
CA ARG A 111 1.61 6.90 3.79
C ARG A 111 1.83 8.40 3.59
N GLY A 112 1.06 9.03 2.72
CA GLY A 112 1.31 10.40 2.26
C GLY A 112 2.55 10.52 1.37
N GLU A 113 3.04 9.42 0.80
CA GLU A 113 4.25 9.35 -0.01
C GLU A 113 3.94 8.92 -1.44
N PRO A 114 4.39 9.67 -2.48
CA PRO A 114 4.13 9.35 -3.88
C PRO A 114 5.17 8.35 -4.41
N LEU A 115 5.24 7.15 -3.83
CA LEU A 115 6.09 6.08 -4.35
C LEU A 115 5.56 5.58 -5.70
N HIS A 116 6.44 5.14 -6.59
CA HIS A 116 6.05 4.59 -7.88
C HIS A 116 5.96 3.05 -7.80
N PRO A 117 4.85 2.39 -8.20
CA PRO A 117 4.68 0.94 -8.07
C PRO A 117 5.75 0.09 -8.75
N ALA A 118 6.26 0.53 -9.90
CA ALA A 118 7.35 -0.18 -10.58
C ALA A 118 8.69 -0.18 -9.79
N LEU A 119 8.82 0.63 -8.74
CA LEU A 119 10.07 0.82 -7.98
C LEU A 119 9.96 0.38 -6.52
N TYR A 120 8.75 0.09 -6.03
CA TYR A 120 8.51 -0.36 -4.67
C TYR A 120 8.16 -1.84 -4.66
N GLY A 121 9.00 -2.65 -4.01
CA GLY A 121 8.93 -4.12 -4.01
C GLY A 121 7.53 -4.68 -3.73
N PRO A 122 6.85 -4.26 -2.65
CA PRO A 122 5.52 -4.76 -2.29
C PRO A 122 4.44 -4.57 -3.36
N TRP A 123 4.58 -3.59 -4.26
CA TRP A 123 3.55 -3.29 -5.28
C TRP A 123 3.86 -3.90 -6.66
N GLN A 124 4.95 -4.67 -6.78
CA GLN A 124 5.38 -5.18 -8.08
C GLN A 124 4.41 -6.22 -8.66
N ASP A 125 3.79 -7.05 -7.82
CA ASP A 125 2.85 -8.06 -8.28
C ASP A 125 1.60 -7.42 -8.92
N ASP A 126 1.03 -6.41 -8.28
CA ASP A 126 -0.10 -5.64 -8.84
C ASP A 126 0.28 -4.92 -10.13
N TRP A 127 1.45 -4.27 -10.13
CA TRP A 127 1.95 -3.59 -11.31
C TRP A 127 2.12 -4.56 -12.48
N GLN A 128 2.68 -5.76 -12.24
CA GLN A 128 2.84 -6.78 -13.27
C GLN A 128 1.50 -7.32 -13.77
N ARG A 129 0.53 -7.56 -12.87
CA ARG A 129 -0.83 -7.97 -13.24
C ARG A 129 -1.53 -6.91 -14.09
N ALA A 130 -1.43 -5.64 -13.71
CA ALA A 130 -1.96 -4.52 -14.47
C ALA A 130 -1.29 -4.41 -15.85
N MET A 131 0.04 -4.54 -15.94
CA MET A 131 0.79 -4.51 -17.19
C MET A 131 0.40 -5.66 -18.14
N ALA A 132 0.31 -6.88 -17.62
CA ALA A 132 -0.08 -8.06 -18.39
C ALA A 132 -1.52 -7.94 -18.91
N THR A 133 -2.44 -7.46 -18.07
CA THR A 133 -3.83 -7.22 -18.46
C THR A 133 -3.94 -6.12 -19.53
N CYS A 134 -3.13 -5.07 -19.40
CA CYS A 134 -3.08 -3.93 -20.32
C CYS A 134 -2.46 -4.30 -21.69
N GLU A 135 -1.62 -5.34 -21.77
CA GLU A 135 -1.00 -5.80 -23.03
C GLU A 135 -2.01 -6.16 -24.11
N ALA A 136 -3.16 -6.72 -23.72
CA ALA A 136 -4.23 -7.05 -24.65
C ALA A 136 -4.91 -5.81 -25.26
N ILE A 137 -4.81 -4.65 -24.61
CA ILE A 137 -5.40 -3.37 -25.03
C ILE A 137 -4.34 -2.52 -25.77
N ILE A 138 -3.13 -2.41 -25.21
CA ILE A 138 -2.03 -1.60 -25.73
C ILE A 138 -0.77 -2.47 -25.86
N ARG A 139 -0.33 -2.68 -27.10
CA ARG A 139 0.87 -3.51 -27.38
C ARG A 139 2.19 -2.82 -27.05
N ASP A 140 2.24 -1.49 -27.17
CA ASP A 140 3.46 -0.74 -26.91
C ASP A 140 3.71 -0.60 -25.39
N PRO A 141 4.86 -1.07 -24.87
CA PRO A 141 5.12 -1.10 -23.44
C PRO A 141 5.24 0.30 -22.82
N GLN A 142 5.73 1.30 -23.55
CA GLN A 142 5.83 2.67 -23.03
C GLN A 142 4.45 3.31 -22.91
N GLN A 143 3.59 3.10 -23.91
CA GLN A 143 2.21 3.57 -23.86
C GLN A 143 1.40 2.87 -22.76
N ARG A 144 1.68 1.58 -22.47
CA ARG A 144 1.10 0.90 -21.31
C ARG A 144 1.46 1.59 -20.00
N THR A 145 2.76 1.80 -19.76
CA THR A 145 3.24 2.48 -18.55
C THR A 145 2.58 3.84 -18.39
N LEU A 146 2.55 4.66 -19.45
CA LEU A 146 1.90 5.97 -19.43
C LEU A 146 0.39 5.91 -19.13
N LEU A 147 -0.30 4.86 -19.58
CA LEU A 147 -1.71 4.65 -19.24
C LEU A 147 -1.87 4.28 -17.77
N LEU A 148 -1.08 3.33 -17.27
CA LEU A 148 -1.17 2.89 -15.87
C LEU A 148 -0.84 4.03 -14.90
N GLU A 149 0.18 4.85 -15.21
CA GLU A 149 0.51 6.06 -14.44
C GLU A 149 -0.66 7.06 -14.40
N LYS A 150 -1.36 7.27 -15.53
CA LYS A 150 -2.57 8.11 -15.56
C LYS A 150 -3.70 7.53 -14.72
N ILE A 151 -3.87 6.21 -14.75
CA ILE A 151 -4.86 5.52 -13.92
C ILE A 151 -4.52 5.69 -12.43
N ILE A 152 -3.25 5.53 -12.03
CA ILE A 152 -2.79 5.79 -10.65
C ILE A 152 -3.13 7.21 -10.22
N VAL A 153 -2.80 8.22 -11.03
CA VAL A 153 -3.14 9.62 -10.71
C VAL A 153 -4.64 9.82 -10.56
N SER A 154 -5.44 9.23 -11.45
CA SER A 154 -6.90 9.28 -11.38
C SER A 154 -7.42 8.60 -10.12
N LEU A 155 -6.98 7.38 -9.82
CA LEU A 155 -7.37 6.64 -8.63
C LEU A 155 -7.00 7.44 -7.37
N HIS A 156 -5.78 7.96 -7.28
CA HIS A 156 -5.35 8.76 -6.13
C HIS A 156 -6.27 9.97 -5.94
N GLN A 157 -6.65 10.66 -7.02
CA GLN A 157 -7.57 11.79 -6.95
C GLN A 157 -8.97 11.39 -6.46
N HIS A 158 -9.49 10.23 -6.86
CA HIS A 158 -10.82 9.79 -6.46
C HIS A 158 -10.83 9.17 -5.07
N LEU A 159 -9.89 8.29 -4.76
CA LEU A 159 -9.84 7.51 -3.52
C LEU A 159 -9.57 8.35 -2.28
N GLN A 160 -8.89 9.50 -2.40
CA GLN A 160 -8.67 10.42 -1.27
C GLN A 160 -9.92 11.22 -0.86
N ASN A 161 -11.03 11.10 -1.62
CA ASN A 161 -12.25 11.85 -1.38
C ASN A 161 -13.38 10.96 -0.85
N GLU A 162 -14.41 11.58 -0.26
CA GLU A 162 -15.64 10.87 0.09
C GLU A 162 -16.40 10.39 -1.16
N PRO A 163 -17.08 9.22 -1.10
CA PRO A 163 -17.17 8.32 0.06
C PRO A 163 -16.02 7.29 0.16
N TYR A 164 -15.05 7.32 -0.76
CA TYR A 164 -14.07 6.25 -0.93
C TYR A 164 -13.06 6.18 0.21
N TRP A 165 -12.48 7.30 0.64
CA TRP A 165 -11.47 7.26 1.70
C TRP A 165 -12.03 6.70 3.02
N PRO A 166 -13.19 7.14 3.53
CA PRO A 166 -13.80 6.52 4.71
C PRO A 166 -14.12 5.03 4.53
N ALA A 167 -14.52 4.61 3.32
CA ALA A 167 -14.79 3.19 3.04
C ALA A 167 -13.51 2.34 3.12
N ILE A 168 -12.40 2.84 2.53
CA ILE A 168 -11.09 2.18 2.60
C ILE A 168 -10.62 2.11 4.05
N ALA A 169 -10.62 3.23 4.77
CA ALA A 169 -10.15 3.28 6.15
C ALA A 169 -10.99 2.37 7.07
N GLY A 170 -12.31 2.41 6.94
CA GLY A 170 -13.19 1.53 7.73
C GLY A 170 -12.96 0.05 7.44
N LEU A 171 -12.77 -0.31 6.17
CA LEU A 171 -12.50 -1.71 5.82
C LEU A 171 -11.10 -2.17 6.25
N ALA A 172 -10.10 -1.29 6.18
CA ALA A 172 -8.76 -1.55 6.68
C ALA A 172 -8.76 -1.74 8.20
N ASP A 173 -9.50 -0.92 8.95
CA ASP A 173 -9.63 -1.06 10.42
C ASP A 173 -10.26 -2.40 10.79
N GLU A 174 -11.35 -2.81 10.10
CA GLU A 174 -11.98 -4.12 10.29
C GLU A 174 -11.01 -5.27 9.96
N LEU A 175 -10.28 -5.16 8.85
CA LEU A 175 -9.34 -6.19 8.44
C LEU A 175 -8.15 -6.30 9.41
N ALA A 176 -7.61 -5.19 9.89
CA ALA A 176 -6.55 -5.18 10.89
C ALA A 176 -7.03 -5.76 12.24
N ALA A 177 -8.29 -5.52 12.61
CA ALA A 177 -8.86 -6.02 13.85
C ALA A 177 -9.17 -7.53 13.82
N HIS A 178 -9.49 -8.06 12.64
CA HIS A 178 -9.96 -9.44 12.48
C HIS A 178 -8.99 -10.37 11.73
N GLU A 179 -7.96 -9.83 11.09
CA GLU A 179 -6.98 -10.49 10.19
C GLU A 179 -7.60 -11.18 8.96
N MET A 180 -8.90 -11.46 8.98
CA MET A 180 -9.66 -12.08 7.91
C MET A 180 -11.10 -11.56 7.94
N LEU A 181 -11.62 -11.21 6.77
CA LEU A 181 -13.01 -10.81 6.57
C LEU A 181 -13.65 -11.68 5.49
N GLU A 182 -14.83 -12.22 5.78
CA GLU A 182 -15.64 -12.96 4.82
C GLU A 182 -16.57 -12.03 4.02
N ALA A 183 -17.13 -12.55 2.92
CA ALA A 183 -17.93 -11.77 1.97
C ALA A 183 -19.03 -10.89 2.59
N ASP A 184 -19.73 -11.39 3.61
CA ASP A 184 -20.82 -10.66 4.27
C ASP A 184 -20.30 -9.48 5.09
N GLN A 185 -19.21 -9.66 5.84
CA GLN A 185 -18.56 -8.60 6.59
C GLN A 185 -18.03 -7.50 5.66
N VAL A 186 -17.37 -7.88 4.56
CA VAL A 186 -16.87 -6.91 3.57
C VAL A 186 -18.04 -6.14 2.94
N ALA A 187 -19.11 -6.84 2.55
CA ALA A 187 -20.28 -6.22 1.95
C ALA A 187 -20.97 -5.24 2.92
N GLU A 188 -21.15 -5.60 4.19
CA GLU A 188 -21.78 -4.73 5.20
C GLU A 188 -21.02 -3.40 5.32
N THR A 189 -19.70 -3.45 5.46
CA THR A 189 -18.84 -2.26 5.58
C THR A 189 -18.91 -1.39 4.32
N LEU A 190 -18.79 -2.00 3.14
CA LEU A 190 -18.83 -1.26 1.87
C LEU A 190 -20.19 -0.63 1.60
N GLU A 191 -21.28 -1.35 1.90
CA GLU A 191 -22.64 -0.88 1.71
C GLU A 191 -22.97 0.31 2.63
N PHE A 192 -22.44 0.33 3.85
CA PHE A 192 -22.59 1.45 4.78
C PHE A 192 -22.05 2.76 4.20
N TRP A 193 -20.88 2.72 3.55
CA TRP A 193 -20.22 3.91 3.02
C TRP A 193 -20.66 4.29 1.61
N LEU A 194 -20.87 3.31 0.72
CA LEU A 194 -21.03 3.54 -0.72
C LEU A 194 -22.49 3.62 -1.21
N ARG A 195 -23.49 3.22 -0.43
CA ARG A 195 -24.93 3.27 -0.84
C ARG A 195 -25.61 4.63 -0.67
N ARG A 196 -24.87 5.74 -0.68
CA ARG A 196 -25.48 7.08 -0.57
C ARG A 196 -26.02 7.62 -1.90
#